data_AF-A7SI97-F1
#
_entry.id   AF-A7SI97-F1
#
_cell.length_a   1.000
_cell.length_b   1.000
_cell.length_c   1.000
_cell.angle_alpha   90.00
_cell.angle_beta   90.00
_cell.angle_gamma   90.00
#
_symmetry.space_group_name_H-M   'P 1'
#
loop_
_entity.id
_entity.type
_entity.pdbx_description
1 polymer ?
#
loop_
_entity_poly.entity_id
_entity_poly.type
_entity_poly.pdbx_seq_one_letter_code
_entity_poly.pdbx_strand_id
1 'polypeptide(L)' 'MATQQAQISTQRAVVDQLRGELKVTRMKVSQTSVELMKFCENHCAEDPLVHGLPPGDNPFREKTSCTLF' A
#
# COMPACT_ATOMS: atom_id res chain seq x y z
N MET A 1 27.32 -7.90 35.06
CA MET A 1 27.06 -6.44 35.12
C MET A 1 26.93 -5.81 33.73
N ALA A 2 27.83 -6.09 32.77
CA ALA A 2 27.76 -5.54 31.40
C ALA A 2 26.43 -5.85 30.65
N THR A 3 25.89 -7.06 30.81
CA THR A 3 24.63 -7.49 30.17
C THR A 3 23.41 -6.69 30.65
N GLN A 4 23.42 -6.27 31.92
CA GLN A 4 22.33 -5.48 32.50
C GLN A 4 22.36 -4.03 32.01
N GLN A 5 23.56 -3.45 31.82
CA GLN A 5 23.72 -2.13 31.20
C GLN A 5 23.30 -2.11 29.72
N ALA A 6 23.62 -3.17 28.97
CA ALA A 6 23.19 -3.32 27.57
C ALA A 6 21.66 -3.47 27.44
N GLN A 7 21.03 -4.18 28.38
CA GLN A 7 19.57 -4.28 28.40
C GLN A 7 18.91 -2.93 28.71
N ILE A 8 19.44 -2.17 29.66
CA ILE A 8 18.94 -0.84 30.02
C ILE A 8 19.09 0.15 28.85
N SER A 9 20.22 0.12 28.12
CA SER A 9 20.40 1.01 26.96
C SER A 9 19.40 0.69 25.84
N THR A 10 19.10 -0.59 25.63
CA THR A 10 18.10 -1.02 24.64
C THR A 10 16.69 -0.55 25.03
N GLN A 11 16.32 -0.69 26.30
CA GLN A 11 15.02 -0.22 26.80
C GLN A 11 14.87 1.30 26.68
N ARG A 12 15.94 2.07 26.92
CA ARG A 12 15.93 3.52 26.72
C ARG A 12 15.68 3.89 25.26
N ALA A 13 16.36 3.21 24.33
CA ALA A 13 16.14 3.43 22.90
C ALA A 13 14.69 3.15 22.48
N VAL A 14 14.07 2.09 23.01
CA VAL A 14 12.65 1.80 22.76
C VAL A 14 11.74 2.89 23.32
N VAL A 15 12.01 3.39 24.53
CA VAL A 15 11.21 4.48 25.11
C VAL A 15 11.30 5.75 24.27
N ASP A 16 12.50 6.08 23.78
CA ASP A 16 12.69 7.25 22.92
C ASP A 16 11.98 7.11 21.57
N GLN A 17 11.96 5.90 21.00
CA GLN A 17 11.16 5.57 19.82
C GLN A 17 9.65 5.76 20.08
N LEU A 18 9.12 5.19 21.16
CA LEU A 18 7.71 5.30 21.51
C LEU A 18 7.28 6.75 21.78
N ARG A 19 8.16 7.56 22.38
CA ARG A 19 7.94 9.01 22.56
C ARG A 19 7.85 9.75 21.23
N GLY A 20 8.56 9.29 20.20
CA GLY A 20 8.43 9.78 18.83
C GLY A 20 7.08 9.40 18.22
N GLU A 21 6.72 8.12 18.29
CA GLU A 21 5.47 7.58 17.73
C GLU A 21 4.22 8.17 18.36
N LEU A 22 4.27 8.51 19.65
CA LEU A 22 3.17 9.20 20.34
C LEU A 22 2.84 10.57 19.75
N LYS A 23 3.82 11.26 19.17
CA LYS A 23 3.65 12.59 18.57
C LYS A 23 3.05 12.56 17.17
N VAL A 24 2.83 11.38 16.59
CA VAL A 24 2.21 11.23 15.28
C VAL A 24 0.72 11.56 15.37
N THR A 25 0.31 12.62 14.68
CA THR A 25 -1.09 13.03 14.57
C THR A 25 -1.86 11.98 13.77
N ARG A 26 -2.95 11.47 14.34
CA ARG A 26 -3.85 10.51 13.69
C ARG A 26 -5.09 11.21 13.15
N MET A 27 -5.61 10.67 12.06
CA MET A 27 -6.89 11.06 11.46
C MET A 27 -7.97 10.03 11.83
N LYS A 28 -9.24 10.44 11.81
CA LYS A 28 -10.35 9.54 12.16
C LYS A 28 -10.47 8.43 11.11
N VAL A 29 -10.66 7.20 11.57
CA VAL A 29 -10.84 6.04 10.68
C VAL A 29 -12.00 6.26 9.71
N SER A 30 -13.12 6.83 10.19
CA SER A 30 -14.26 7.15 9.32
C SER A 30 -13.91 8.12 8.20
N GLN A 31 -13.00 9.08 8.43
CA GLN A 31 -12.55 10.02 7.41
C GLN A 31 -11.59 9.33 6.43
N THR A 32 -10.58 8.62 6.93
CA THR A 32 -9.61 7.89 6.09
C THR A 32 -10.31 6.89 5.17
N SER A 33 -11.31 6.17 5.68
CA SER A 33 -12.03 5.16 4.89
C SER A 33 -12.81 5.78 3.74
N VAL A 34 -13.42 6.95 3.95
CA VAL A 34 -14.13 7.67 2.88
C VAL A 34 -13.15 8.19 1.83
N GLU A 35 -11.99 8.71 2.24
CA GLU A 35 -10.96 9.17 1.32
C GLU A 35 -10.40 8.03 0.47
N LEU A 36 -10.14 6.86 1.10
CA LEU A 36 -9.71 5.65 0.39
C LEU A 36 -10.77 5.17 -0.61
N MET A 37 -12.04 5.14 -0.20
CA MET A 37 -13.15 4.73 -1.08
C MET A 37 -13.24 5.64 -2.31
N LYS A 38 -13.21 6.97 -2.11
CA LYS A 38 -13.23 7.95 -3.20
C LYS A 38 -12.04 7.79 -4.13
N PHE A 39 -10.85 7.52 -3.58
CA PHE A 39 -9.67 7.27 -4.39
C PHE A 39 -9.88 6.05 -5.29
N CYS A 40 -10.36 4.94 -4.73
CA CYS A 40 -10.68 3.74 -5.50
C CYS A 40 -11.74 4.01 -6.57
N GLU A 41 -12.86 4.67 -6.23
CA GLU A 41 -13.94 5.00 -7.18
C GLU A 41 -13.44 5.84 -8.36
N ASN A 42 -12.60 6.85 -8.10
CA ASN A 42 -12.08 7.73 -9.13
C ASN A 42 -11.14 7.03 -10.12
N HIS A 43 -10.37 6.03 -9.66
CA HIS A 43 -9.40 5.30 -10.50
C HIS A 43 -9.95 3.96 -11.00
N CYS A 44 -11.13 3.55 -10.54
CA CYS A 44 -11.73 2.26 -10.87
C CYS A 44 -11.92 2.08 -12.38
N ALA A 45 -12.32 3.13 -13.08
CA ALA A 45 -12.56 3.10 -14.52
C ALA A 45 -11.26 2.99 -15.34
N GLU A 46 -10.15 3.44 -14.78
CA GLU A 46 -8.82 3.36 -15.42
C GLU A 46 -8.10 2.06 -15.08
N ASP A 47 -8.61 1.28 -14.11
CA ASP A 47 -8.01 0.02 -13.69
C ASP A 47 -8.31 -1.11 -14.70
N PRO A 48 -7.29 -1.56 -15.46
CA PRO A 48 -7.43 -2.61 -16.46
C PRO A 48 -7.90 -3.95 -15.89
N LEU A 49 -7.63 -4.21 -14.60
CA LEU A 49 -7.94 -5.46 -13.93
C LEU A 49 -9.37 -5.49 -13.39
N VAL A 50 -9.97 -4.31 -13.15
CA VAL A 50 -11.35 -4.21 -12.65
C VAL A 50 -12.35 -4.21 -13.80
N HIS A 51 -12.11 -3.41 -14.84
CA HIS A 51 -13.06 -3.25 -15.96
C HIS A 51 -12.72 -4.13 -17.18
N GLY A 52 -11.52 -4.68 -17.21
CA GLY A 52 -11.01 -5.43 -18.36
C GLY A 52 -10.49 -4.49 -19.45
N LEU A 53 -9.49 -4.96 -20.20
CA LEU A 53 -8.99 -4.26 -21.37
C LEU A 53 -9.71 -4.74 -22.63
N PRO A 54 -9.89 -3.85 -23.62
CA PRO A 54 -10.21 -4.28 -24.97
C PRO A 54 -9.18 -5.32 -25.46
N PRO A 55 -9.60 -6.30 -26.28
CA PRO A 55 -8.72 -7.38 -26.71
C PRO A 55 -7.44 -6.93 -27.45
N GLY A 56 -7.39 -5.71 -27.98
CA GLY A 56 -6.21 -5.16 -28.67
C GLY A 56 -5.17 -4.51 -27.74
N ASP A 57 -5.58 -4.08 -26.54
CA ASP A 57 -4.76 -3.25 -25.66
C ASP A 57 -4.00 -4.05 -24.61
N ASN A 58 -4.31 -5.34 -24.46
CA ASN A 58 -3.60 -6.22 -23.54
C ASN A 58 -2.25 -6.69 -24.15
N PRO A 59 -1.10 -6.21 -23.65
CA PRO A 59 0.22 -6.58 -24.18
C PRO A 59 0.57 -8.05 -23.94
N PHE A 60 -0.12 -8.73 -23.03
CA PHE A 60 0.08 -10.15 -22.73
C PHE A 60 -0.83 -11.07 -23.54
N ARG A 61 -1.68 -10.53 -24.41
CA ARG A 61 -2.54 -11.36 -25.26
C ARG A 61 -1.68 -12.15 -26.25
N GLU A 62 -1.96 -13.44 -26.36
CA GLU A 62 -1.36 -14.28 -27.40
C GLU A 62 -1.67 -13.71 -28.79
N LYS A 63 -0.63 -13.54 -29.62
CA LYS A 63 -0.81 -13.11 -31.01
C LYS A 63 -1.53 -14.23 -31.75
N THR A 64 -2.77 -14.02 -32.16
CA THR A 64 -3.44 -14.92 -33.11
C THR A 64 -2.61 -14.95 -34.38
N SER A 65 -1.98 -16.08 -34.70
CA SER A 65 -1.33 -16.28 -35.98
C SER A 65 -2.41 -16.15 -37.07
N CYS A 66 -2.25 -15.18 -37.96
CA CYS A 66 -3.11 -15.07 -39.13
C CYS A 66 -2.78 -16.25 -40.05
N THR A 67 -3.58 -17.32 -40.03
CA THR A 67 -3.56 -18.33 -41.09
C THR A 67 -4.37 -17.78 -42.27
N LEU A 68 -3.65 -17.30 -43.29
CA LEU A 68 -4.23 -17.01 -44.60
C LEU A 68 -4.50 -18.35 -45.28
N PHE A 69 -5.77 -18.66 -45.53
CA PHE A 69 -6.19 -19.74 -46.44
C PHE A 69 -6.56 -19.14 -47.79
#